data_AF-A0A923RAG0-F1
#
_entry.id   AF-A0A923RAG0-F1
#
_cell.length_a   1.000
_cell.length_b   1.000
_cell.length_c   1.000
_cell.angle_alpha   90.00
_cell.angle_beta   90.00
_cell.angle_gamma   90.00
#
_symmetry.space_group_name_H-M   'P 1'
#
loop_
_entity.id
_entity.type
_entity.pdbx_description
1 polymer ?
#
loop_
_entity_poly.entity_id
_entity_poly.type
_entity_poly.pdbx_seq_one_letter_code
_entity_poly.pdbx_strand_id
1 'polypeptide(L)' 'MSQNTSPITGVIDESNVILDFGKHEGRTVKEIASLDPDFYDELAGEKGEGIYAIRRHRDKTFRLYLNPLAQMDQ' A
#
# COMPACT_ATOMS: atom_id res chain seq x y z
N MET A 1 -18.46 -15.20 6.78
CA MET A 1 -17.10 -15.58 6.31
C MET A 1 -16.29 -14.31 6.31
N SER A 2 -15.35 -14.17 7.24
CA SER A 2 -14.49 -12.98 7.35
C SER A 2 -13.68 -12.88 6.06
N GLN A 3 -13.99 -11.90 5.21
CA GLN A 3 -13.16 -11.60 4.06
C GLN A 3 -11.81 -11.15 4.62
N ASN A 4 -10.79 -12.01 4.48
CA ASN A 4 -9.43 -11.74 4.93
C ASN A 4 -8.77 -10.77 3.94
N THR A 5 -9.35 -9.58 3.80
CA THR A 5 -8.84 -8.50 2.96
C THR A 5 -7.68 -7.83 3.67
N SER A 6 -6.59 -7.58 2.93
CA SER A 6 -5.45 -6.83 3.46
C SER A 6 -5.92 -5.45 3.93
N PRO A 7 -5.48 -5.00 5.11
CA PRO A 7 -5.80 -3.66 5.59
C PRO A 7 -5.30 -2.60 4.61
N ILE A 8 -4.15 -2.80 3.96
CA ILE A 8 -3.53 -1.86 3.00
C ILE A 8 -4.09 -2.06 1.58
N THR A 9 -4.03 -3.28 1.05
CA THR A 9 -4.29 -3.54 -0.39
C THR A 9 -5.72 -4.03 -0.67
N GLY A 10 -6.51 -4.30 0.38
CA GLY A 10 -7.89 -4.77 0.26
C GLY A 10 -7.96 -6.17 -0.34
N VAL A 11 -8.51 -6.28 -1.55
CA VAL A 11 -8.70 -7.55 -2.26
C VAL A 11 -7.47 -7.98 -3.07
N ILE A 12 -6.44 -7.13 -3.18
CA ILE A 12 -5.23 -7.40 -3.97
C ILE A 12 -4.20 -8.11 -3.08
N ASP A 13 -3.54 -9.15 -3.60
CA ASP A 13 -2.46 -9.84 -2.88
C ASP A 13 -1.27 -8.90 -2.63
N GLU A 14 -0.84 -8.78 -1.38
CA GLU A 14 0.23 -7.88 -0.93
C GLU A 14 1.60 -8.20 -1.55
N SER A 15 1.82 -9.44 -2.00
CA SER A 15 3.05 -9.84 -2.69
C SER A 15 3.14 -9.26 -4.10
N ASN A 16 2.02 -8.79 -4.66
CA ASN A 16 1.95 -8.19 -6.00
C ASN A 16 1.93 -6.66 -5.98
N VAL A 17 1.86 -6.05 -4.79
CA VAL A 17 1.84 -4.60 -4.60
C VAL A 17 3.20 -4.12 -4.13
N ILE A 18 3.85 -3.31 -4.95
CA ILE A 18 5.18 -2.76 -4.73
C ILE A 18 5.05 -1.32 -4.25
N LEU A 19 5.80 -0.92 -3.22
CA LEU A 19 5.91 0.48 -2.84
C LEU A 19 6.76 1.25 -3.86
N ASP A 20 6.25 2.37 -4.33
CA ASP A 20 6.93 3.26 -5.28
C ASP A 20 7.39 4.56 -4.60
N PHE A 21 7.48 4.58 -3.27
CA PHE A 21 7.90 5.74 -2.47
C PHE A 21 8.54 5.34 -1.14
N GLY A 22 9.17 6.32 -0.49
CA GLY A 22 9.66 6.23 0.89
C GLY A 22 10.91 5.37 1.05
N LYS A 23 11.17 4.94 2.30
CA LYS A 23 12.39 4.18 2.66
C LYS A 23 12.40 2.73 2.15
N HIS A 24 11.23 2.20 1.81
CA HIS A 24 11.03 0.81 1.36
C HIS A 24 10.62 0.72 -0.12
N GLU A 25 10.94 1.75 -0.91
CA GLU A 25 10.70 1.76 -2.36
C GLU A 25 11.28 0.50 -3.04
N GLY A 26 10.49 -0.07 -3.96
CA GLY A 26 10.84 -1.29 -4.70
C GLY A 26 10.53 -2.60 -3.96
N ARG A 27 10.14 -2.55 -2.68
CA ARG A 27 9.72 -3.74 -1.92
C ARG A 27 8.21 -3.93 -1.96
N THR A 28 7.78 -5.19 -1.81
CA THR A 28 6.35 -5.51 -1.74
C THR A 28 5.78 -5.21 -0.35
N VAL A 29 4.47 -4.95 -0.29
CA VAL A 29 3.75 -4.73 0.97
C VAL A 29 3.94 -5.90 1.94
N LYS A 30 3.98 -7.13 1.40
CA LYS A 30 4.24 -8.34 2.20
C LYS A 30 5.65 -8.40 2.79
N GLU A 31 6.66 -7.96 2.02
CA GLU A 31 8.03 -7.89 2.53
C GLU A 31 8.12 -6.85 3.64
N ILE A 32 7.47 -5.71 3.48
CA ILE A 32 7.41 -4.66 4.51
C ILE A 32 6.80 -5.19 5.80
N ALA A 33 5.69 -5.95 5.73
CA ALA A 33 5.08 -6.58 6.90
C ALA A 33 6.07 -7.47 7.68
N SER A 34 7.03 -8.11 6.98
CA SER A 34 8.05 -8.96 7.59
C SER A 34 9.27 -8.20 8.08
N LEU A 35 9.62 -7.09 7.41
CA LEU A 35 10.85 -6.33 7.64
C LEU A 35 10.68 -5.20 8.66
N ASP A 36 9.52 -4.54 8.61
CA ASP A 36 9.23 -3.31 9.34
C ASP A 36 7.72 -3.26 9.67
N PRO A 37 7.28 -4.02 10.68
CA PRO A 37 5.87 -4.12 11.05
C PRO A 37 5.29 -2.78 11.51
N ASP A 38 6.07 -1.93 12.18
CA ASP A 38 5.63 -0.59 12.58
C ASP A 38 5.21 0.25 11.36
N PHE A 39 6.02 0.24 10.30
CA PHE A 39 5.68 0.95 9.06
C PHE A 39 4.49 0.33 8.32
N TYR A 40 4.30 -1.00 8.42
CA TYR A 40 3.11 -1.66 7.88
C TYR A 40 1.84 -1.20 8.62
N ASP A 41 1.87 -1.11 9.94
CA ASP A 41 0.76 -0.60 10.75
C ASP A 41 0.45 0.87 10.45
N GLU A 42 1.47 1.71 10.26
CA GLU A 42 1.27 3.11 9.81
C GLU A 42 0.55 3.16 8.46
N LEU A 43 1.03 2.41 7.46
CA LEU A 43 0.36 2.31 6.17
C LEU A 43 -1.09 1.84 6.34
N ALA A 44 -1.34 0.80 7.12
CA ALA A 44 -2.68 0.29 7.36
C ALA A 44 -3.63 1.36 7.91
N GLY A 45 -3.15 2.24 8.79
CA GLY A 45 -3.90 3.39 9.31
C GLY A 45 -4.20 4.45 8.24
N GLU A 46 -3.20 4.81 7.44
CA GLU A 46 -3.28 5.87 6.43
C GLU A 46 -4.21 5.56 5.24
N LYS A 47 -4.57 4.30 5.01
CA LYS A 47 -5.49 3.92 3.92
C LYS A 47 -6.83 4.66 4.00
N GLY A 48 -7.35 4.79 5.21
CA GLY A 48 -8.66 5.40 5.45
C GLY A 48 -8.69 6.87 5.04
N GLU A 49 -7.53 7.51 5.01
CA GLU A 49 -7.36 8.93 4.70
C GLU A 49 -7.06 9.18 3.21
N GLY A 50 -6.90 8.12 2.41
CA GLY A 50 -6.63 8.25 0.97
C GLY A 50 -5.24 8.81 0.65
N ILE A 51 -4.32 8.75 1.62
CA ILE A 51 -2.92 9.23 1.53
C ILE A 51 -2.16 8.57 0.39
N TYR A 52 -2.51 7.34 0.04
CA TYR A 52 -1.88 6.59 -1.03
C TYR A 52 -2.92 5.89 -1.90
N ALA A 53 -2.51 5.55 -3.12
CA ALA A 53 -3.34 4.88 -4.10
C ALA A 53 -2.59 3.71 -4.76
N ILE A 54 -3.35 2.69 -5.18
CA ILE A 54 -2.82 1.53 -5.89
C ILE A 54 -3.15 1.66 -7.37
N ARG A 55 -2.15 1.50 -8.24
CA ARG A 55 -2.34 1.54 -9.70
C ARG A 55 -1.69 0.33 -10.32
N ARG A 56 -2.44 -0.27 -11.24
CA ARG A 56 -1.97 -1.40 -12.02
C ARG A 56 -1.15 -0.90 -13.22
N HIS A 57 0.03 -1.47 -13.40
CA HIS A 57 0.90 -1.23 -14.54
C HIS A 57 0.72 -2.26 -15.67
N ARG A 58 1.23 -1.94 -16.87
CA ARG A 58 1.14 -2.83 -18.06
C ARG A 58 1.91 -4.14 -17.88
N ASP A 59 2.93 -4.14 -17.05
CA ASP A 59 3.71 -5.31 -16.65
C ASP A 59 2.96 -6.25 -15.69
N LYS A 60 1.66 -5.95 -15.43
CA LYS A 60 0.79 -6.66 -14.49
C LYS A 60 1.19 -6.52 -13.02
N THR A 61 2.12 -5.62 -12.69
CA THR A 61 2.44 -5.26 -11.30
C THR A 61 1.46 -4.22 -10.77
N PHE A 62 1.33 -4.16 -9.46
CA PHE A 62 0.61 -3.08 -8.78
C PHE A 62 1.62 -2.21 -8.03
N ARG A 63 1.48 -0.90 -8.14
CA ARG A 63 2.33 0.06 -7.45
C ARG A 63 1.50 0.90 -6.51
N LEU A 64 1.98 1.03 -5.27
CA LEU A 64 1.48 1.93 -4.25
C LEU A 64 2.23 3.26 -4.38
N TYR A 65 1.52 4.34 -4.64
CA TYR A 65 2.09 5.70 -4.74
C TYR A 65 1.37 6.62 -3.76
N LEU A 66 2.10 7.62 -3.27
CA LEU A 66 1.48 8.72 -2.53
C LEU A 66 0.48 9.42 -3.43
N ASN A 67 -0.70 9.67 -2.89
CA ASN A 67 -1.76 10.39 -3.56
C ASN A 67 -1.53 11.89 -3.33
N PRO A 68 -1.08 12.65 -4.35
CA PRO A 68 -0.85 14.09 -4.19
C PRO A 68 -2.15 14.86 -3.92
N LEU A 69 -3.32 14.26 -4.18
CA LEU A 69 -4.62 14.86 -3.92
C LEU A 69 -5.11 14.62 -2.48
N ALA A 70 -4.44 13.78 -1.69
CA ALA A 70 -4.81 13.55 -0.29
C ALA A 70 -4.68 14.82 0.58
N GLN A 71 -3.84 15.77 0.16
CA GLN A 71 -3.66 17.06 0.86
C GLN A 71 -4.68 18.14 0.47
N MET A 72 -5.66 17.86 -0.41
CA MET A 72 -6.58 18.88 -0.93
C MET A 72 -7.95 18.94 -0.21
N ASP A 73 -8.19 18.13 0.82
CA ASP A 73 -9.38 18.22 1.69
C ASP A 73 -9.01 18.92 3.01
N GLN A 74 -8.75 20.23 2.96
CA GLN A 74 -8.66 21.12 4.13
C GLN A 74 -9.49 22.37 3.93
#